data_AF-A0A382EMD2-F1
#
_entry.id   AF-A0A382EMD2-F1
#
_cell.length_a   1.000
_cell.length_b   1.000
_cell.length_c   1.000
_cell.angle_alpha   90.00
_cell.angle_beta   90.00
_cell.angle_gamma   90.00
#
_symmetry.space_group_name_H-M   'P 1'
#
loop_
_entity.id
_entity.type
_entity.pdbx_description
1 polymer ?
#
loop_
_entity_poly.entity_id
_entity_poly.type
_entity_poly.pdbx_seq_one_letter_code
_entity_poly.pdbx_strand_id
1 'polypeptide(L)'
;MIKKLLPTNLLGRAMLIVIFPILTFQIIMLTYYFNSLWERTLSRLARSVATEVDMIIDQVQKGHLTENEIKNDIAKTLGLQVDFVEKNVEINNRQLEPFNLVLKSLDKELKFKIKYPYIIKPDKA
;
A
#
# COMPACT_ATOMS: atom_id res chain seq x y z
N MET A 1 -4.63 -8.12 -40.75
CA MET A 1 -4.23 -6.73 -40.44
C MET A 1 -2.75 -6.56 -40.04
N ILE A 2 -2.08 -7.54 -39.44
CA ILE A 2 -0.68 -7.42 -38.94
C ILE A 2 0.37 -7.16 -40.05
N LYS A 3 0.17 -7.68 -41.27
CA LYS A 3 1.07 -7.45 -42.42
C LYS A 3 1.21 -5.98 -42.85
N LYS A 4 0.27 -5.10 -42.48
CA LYS A 4 0.32 -3.66 -42.82
C LYS A 4 1.19 -2.85 -41.85
N LEU A 5 1.55 -3.41 -40.70
CA LEU A 5 2.41 -2.77 -39.69
C LEU A 5 3.91 -3.02 -39.96
N LEU A 6 4.24 -4.03 -40.78
CA LEU A 6 5.63 -4.32 -41.14
C LEU A 6 6.08 -3.43 -42.29
N PRO A 7 7.19 -2.68 -42.14
CA PRO A 7 7.72 -1.86 -43.21
C PRO A 7 8.16 -2.75 -44.40
N THR A 8 7.76 -2.34 -45.60
CA THR A 8 8.02 -3.07 -46.85
C THR A 8 9.40 -2.81 -47.42
N ASN A 9 10.06 -1.72 -47.01
CA ASN A 9 11.38 -1.32 -47.49
C ASN A 9 12.49 -2.11 -46.79
N LEU A 10 13.57 -2.44 -47.51
CA LEU A 10 14.72 -3.21 -47.01
C LEU A 10 15.28 -2.62 -45.70
N LEU A 11 15.40 -1.28 -45.66
CA LEU A 11 15.91 -0.51 -44.52
C LEU A 11 14.97 -0.58 -43.32
N GLY A 12 13.65 -0.56 -43.54
CA GLY A 12 12.66 -0.68 -42.49
C GLY A 12 12.66 -2.06 -41.82
N ARG A 13 12.88 -3.14 -42.58
CA ARG A 13 13.04 -4.49 -42.01
C ARG A 13 14.30 -4.59 -41.15
N ALA A 14 15.41 -4.02 -41.61
CA ALA A 14 16.65 -3.99 -40.85
C ALA A 14 16.49 -3.21 -39.53
N MET A 15 15.86 -2.03 -39.56
CA MET A 15 15.55 -1.26 -38.36
C MET A 15 14.63 -2.01 -37.39
N LEU A 16 13.61 -2.70 -37.90
CA LEU A 16 12.69 -3.45 -37.06
C LEU A 16 13.41 -4.57 -36.30
N ILE A 17 14.32 -5.30 -36.96
CA ILE A 17 15.11 -6.37 -36.32
C ILE A 17 15.98 -5.82 -35.17
N VAL A 18 16.47 -4.58 -35.28
CA VAL A 18 17.31 -3.95 -34.25
C VAL A 18 16.45 -3.36 -33.11
N ILE A 19 15.34 -2.70 -33.43
CA ILE A 19 14.49 -2.03 -32.44
C ILE A 19 13.61 -3.02 -31.68
N PHE A 20 13.15 -4.08 -32.33
CA PHE A 20 12.28 -5.10 -31.74
C PHE A 20 12.83 -5.72 -30.45
N PRO A 21 14.09 -6.20 -30.39
CA PRO A 21 14.66 -6.72 -29.14
C PRO A 21 14.77 -5.62 -28.08
N ILE A 22 15.15 -4.40 -28.45
CA ILE A 22 15.26 -3.27 -27.51
C ILE A 22 13.89 -2.99 -26.85
N LEU A 23 12.81 -2.93 -27.64
CA LEU A 23 11.46 -2.74 -27.11
C LEU A 23 11.01 -3.92 -26.24
N THR A 24 11.35 -5.14 -26.64
CA THR A 24 11.03 -6.35 -25.85
C THR A 24 11.73 -6.31 -24.49
N PHE A 25 13.02 -6.00 -24.47
CA PHE A 25 13.78 -5.81 -23.24
C PHE A 25 13.20 -4.66 -22.40
N GLN A 26 12.79 -3.56 -23.05
CA GLN A 26 12.19 -2.43 -22.36
C GLN A 26 10.91 -2.82 -21.63
N ILE A 27 10.03 -3.63 -22.25
CA ILE A 27 8.80 -4.10 -21.61
C ILE A 27 9.11 -5.00 -20.42
N ILE A 28 10.04 -5.95 -20.58
CA ILE A 28 10.45 -6.86 -19.48
C ILE A 28 10.98 -6.06 -18.29
N MET A 29 11.89 -5.11 -18.57
CA MET A 29 12.47 -4.24 -17.55
C MET A 29 11.40 -3.40 -16.86
N LEU A 30 10.47 -2.82 -17.64
CA LEU A 30 9.39 -1.99 -17.12
C LEU A 30 8.48 -2.79 -16.19
N THR A 31 8.07 -3.99 -16.58
CA THR A 31 7.23 -4.87 -15.75
C THR A 31 7.93 -5.21 -14.43
N TYR A 32 9.20 -5.57 -14.46
CA TYR A 32 9.96 -5.88 -13.24
C TYR A 32 10.10 -4.64 -12.34
N TYR A 33 10.46 -3.51 -12.92
CA TYR A 33 10.59 -2.26 -12.20
C TYR A 33 9.29 -1.84 -11.53
N PHE A 34 8.16 -1.91 -12.25
CA PHE A 34 6.85 -1.61 -11.68
C PHE A 34 6.56 -2.52 -10.49
N ASN A 35 6.70 -3.83 -10.61
CA ASN A 35 6.43 -4.74 -9.48
C ASN A 35 7.25 -4.36 -8.24
N SER A 36 8.54 -4.11 -8.45
CA SER A 36 9.47 -3.73 -7.38
C SER A 36 9.17 -2.35 -6.79
N LEU A 37 8.75 -1.40 -7.62
CA LEU A 37 8.36 -0.06 -7.20
C LEU A 37 7.06 -0.09 -6.39
N TRP A 38 6.07 -0.87 -6.83
CA TRP A 38 4.81 -1.06 -6.13
C TRP A 38 5.04 -1.65 -4.74
N GLU A 39 5.87 -2.69 -4.63
CA GLU A 39 6.22 -3.29 -3.34
C GLU A 39 6.89 -2.27 -2.38
N ARG A 40 7.90 -1.53 -2.86
CA ARG A 40 8.59 -0.51 -2.06
C ARG A 40 7.67 0.63 -1.64
N THR A 41 6.91 1.17 -2.58
CA THR A 41 6.01 2.32 -2.33
C THR A 41 4.95 1.93 -1.32
N LEU A 42 4.40 0.73 -1.47
CA LEU A 42 3.36 0.22 -0.59
C LEU A 42 3.86 -0.10 0.82
N SER A 43 5.05 -0.69 0.96
CA SER A 43 5.69 -0.88 2.27
C SER A 43 5.96 0.47 2.95
N ARG A 44 6.37 1.50 2.19
CA ARG A 44 6.56 2.86 2.73
C ARG A 44 5.24 3.48 3.21
N LEU A 45 4.16 3.32 2.45
CA LEU A 45 2.83 3.81 2.85
C LEU A 45 2.32 3.07 4.09
N ALA A 46 2.39 1.74 4.09
CA ALA A 46 2.06 0.90 5.24
C ALA A 46 2.81 1.31 6.50
N ARG A 47 4.11 1.62 6.37
CA ARG A 47 4.94 2.11 7.46
C ARG A 47 4.52 3.48 7.98
N SER A 48 4.09 4.39 7.09
CA SER A 48 3.53 5.69 7.47
C SER A 48 2.28 5.49 8.32
N VAL A 49 1.31 4.74 7.79
CA VAL A 49 0.04 4.44 8.48
C VAL A 49 0.29 3.76 9.82
N ALA A 50 1.18 2.76 9.88
CA ALA A 50 1.50 2.10 11.14
C ALA A 50 2.18 3.04 12.15
N THR A 51 2.92 4.06 11.70
CA THR A 51 3.51 5.09 12.57
C THR A 51 2.45 6.06 13.07
N GLU A 52 1.52 6.45 12.21
CA GLU A 52 0.38 7.30 12.57
C GLU A 52 -0.49 6.61 13.62
N VAL A 53 -0.79 5.31 13.45
CA VAL A 53 -1.53 4.54 14.47
C VAL A 53 -0.76 4.45 15.79
N ASP A 54 0.56 4.21 15.75
CA ASP A 54 1.40 4.19 16.95
C ASP A 54 1.40 5.54 17.69
N MET A 55 1.47 6.65 16.95
CA MET A 55 1.34 8.01 17.50
C MET A 55 -0.02 8.25 18.16
N ILE A 56 -1.11 7.78 17.54
CA ILE A 56 -2.46 7.88 18.11
C ILE A 56 -2.53 7.10 19.43
N ILE A 57 -1.99 5.88 19.46
CA ILE A 57 -1.95 5.05 20.68
C ILE A 57 -1.15 5.75 21.78
N ASP A 58 0.02 6.31 21.46
CA ASP A 58 0.86 7.04 22.41
C ASP A 58 0.17 8.30 22.97
N GLN A 59 -0.52 9.08 22.12
CA GLN A 59 -1.32 10.22 22.56
C GLN A 59 -2.43 9.83 23.53
N VAL A 60 -3.15 8.73 23.22
CA VAL A 60 -4.20 8.19 24.10
C VAL A 60 -3.62 7.72 25.44
N GLN A 61 -2.45 7.08 25.43
CA GLN A 61 -1.81 6.56 26.65
C GLN A 61 -1.27 7.63 27.57
N LYS A 62 -0.77 8.74 27.01
CA LYS A 62 -0.31 9.88 27.80
C LYS A 62 -1.46 10.53 28.57
N GLY A 63 -2.71 10.38 28.12
CA GLY A 63 -3.90 10.82 28.87
C GLY A 63 -3.98 12.32 29.13
N HIS A 64 -3.20 13.13 28.41
CA HIS A 64 -3.15 14.59 28.59
C HIS A 64 -4.26 15.34 27.85
N LEU A 65 -4.93 14.67 26.91
CA LEU A 65 -5.97 15.25 26.04
C LEU A 65 -7.28 14.49 26.24
N THR A 66 -8.40 15.20 26.16
CA THR A 66 -9.73 14.57 26.12
C THR A 66 -9.93 13.82 24.81
N GLU A 67 -10.79 12.80 24.80
CA GLU A 67 -11.10 12.03 23.59
C GLU A 67 -11.49 12.93 22.41
N ASN A 68 -12.28 13.98 22.66
CA ASN A 68 -12.71 14.93 21.63
C ASN A 68 -11.57 15.78 21.08
N GLU A 69 -10.59 16.14 21.90
CA GLU A 69 -9.40 16.86 21.46
C GLU A 69 -8.52 15.96 20.59
N ILE A 70 -8.32 14.71 21.00
CA ILE A 70 -7.57 13.70 20.22
C ILE A 70 -8.23 13.48 18.86
N LYS A 71 -9.56 13.29 18.81
CA LYS A 71 -10.30 13.14 17.55
C LYS A 71 -10.10 14.33 16.62
N ASN A 72 -10.24 15.54 17.14
CA ASN A 72 -10.12 16.77 16.34
C ASN A 72 -8.69 17.02 15.86
N ASP A 73 -7.68 16.74 16.68
CA ASP A 73 -6.27 16.90 16.31
C ASP A 73 -5.88 15.91 15.21
N ILE A 74 -6.25 14.64 15.38
CA ILE A 74 -5.98 13.58 14.40
C ILE A 74 -6.70 13.86 13.07
N ALA A 75 -7.97 14.28 13.11
CA ALA A 75 -8.72 14.60 11.91
C ALA A 75 -8.09 15.77 11.12
N LYS A 76 -7.54 16.77 11.82
CA LYS A 76 -6.90 17.93 11.17
C LYS A 76 -5.49 17.61 10.66
N THR A 77 -4.71 16.89 11.45
CA THR A 77 -3.27 16.67 11.18
C THR A 77 -3.03 15.49 10.27
N LEU A 78 -3.79 14.41 10.44
CA LEU A 78 -3.61 13.15 9.71
C LEU A 78 -4.75 12.88 8.70
N GLY A 79 -5.85 13.63 8.77
CA GLY A 79 -7.02 13.36 7.92
C GLY A 79 -7.74 12.05 8.28
N LEU A 80 -7.50 11.52 9.48
CA LEU A 80 -8.04 10.24 9.95
C LEU A 80 -9.27 10.47 10.84
N GLN A 81 -10.27 9.59 10.72
CA GLN A 81 -11.39 9.54 11.64
C GLN A 81 -11.10 8.49 12.71
N VAL A 82 -11.20 8.90 13.97
CA VAL A 82 -10.96 8.02 15.13
C VAL A 82 -12.19 8.05 16.01
N ASP A 83 -12.65 6.87 16.40
CA ASP A 83 -13.76 6.70 17.33
C ASP A 83 -13.34 5.83 18.51
N PHE A 84 -13.55 6.39 19.71
CA PHE A 84 -13.45 5.65 20.96
C PHE A 84 -14.77 4.93 21.17
N VAL A 85 -14.71 3.61 21.35
CA VAL A 85 -15.88 2.75 21.54
C VAL A 85 -15.66 1.97 22.83
N GLU A 86 -16.53 2.13 23.83
CA GLU A 86 -16.47 1.41 25.11
C GLU A 86 -16.74 -0.10 25.01
N LYS A 87 -16.94 -0.62 23.80
CA LYS A 87 -17.48 -1.96 23.56
C LYS A 87 -16.37 -3.01 23.68
N ASN A 88 -16.68 -4.12 24.34
CA ASN A 88 -15.94 -5.38 24.29
C ASN A 88 -15.89 -5.90 22.85
N VAL A 89 -15.02 -5.33 22.01
CA VAL A 89 -14.72 -5.88 20.69
C VAL A 89 -13.89 -7.12 20.94
N GLU A 90 -14.53 -8.28 20.89
CA GLU A 90 -13.81 -9.55 20.84
C GLU A 90 -12.92 -9.53 19.59
N ILE A 91 -11.63 -9.32 19.79
CA ILE A 91 -10.63 -9.51 18.77
C ILE A 91 -10.50 -11.02 18.58
N ASN A 92 -11.40 -11.60 17.79
CA ASN A 92 -11.27 -12.99 17.39
C ASN A 92 -9.97 -13.15 16.60
N ASN A 93 -9.08 -14.05 17.06
CA ASN A 93 -7.75 -14.31 16.50
C ASN A 93 -7.72 -14.77 15.03
N ARG A 94 -8.87 -14.86 14.35
CA ARG A 94 -8.95 -15.08 12.91
C ARG A 94 -8.71 -13.76 12.18
N GLN A 95 -7.46 -13.33 12.19
CA GLN A 95 -6.98 -12.35 11.23
C GLN A 95 -7.19 -12.96 9.83
N LEU A 96 -8.02 -12.34 9.00
CA LEU A 96 -8.17 -12.76 7.61
C LEU A 96 -6.80 -12.72 6.97
N GLU A 97 -6.38 -13.83 6.34
CA GLU A 97 -5.17 -13.87 5.53
C GLU A 97 -5.21 -12.67 4.55
N PRO A 98 -4.19 -11.80 4.54
CA PRO A 98 -4.24 -10.60 3.73
C PRO A 98 -4.36 -10.97 2.24
N PHE A 99 -5.54 -10.76 1.67
CA PHE A 99 -5.86 -11.14 0.29
C PHE A 99 -5.07 -10.33 -0.76
N ASN A 100 -4.54 -9.18 -0.39
CA ASN A 100 -3.83 -8.28 -1.30
C ASN A 100 -2.47 -7.83 -0.73
N LEU A 101 -1.57 -7.41 -1.63
CA LEU A 101 -0.23 -6.93 -1.27
C LEU A 101 -0.28 -5.76 -0.26
N VAL A 102 -1.33 -4.94 -0.36
CA VAL A 102 -1.56 -3.74 0.48
C VAL A 102 -1.74 -4.12 1.94
N LEU A 103 -2.72 -4.98 2.21
CA LEU A 103 -3.02 -5.50 3.53
C LEU A 103 -1.86 -6.33 4.07
N LYS A 104 -1.13 -7.05 3.22
CA LYS A 104 0.08 -7.78 3.64
C LYS A 104 1.19 -6.84 4.11
N SER A 105 1.43 -5.77 3.38
CA SER A 105 2.41 -4.74 3.76
C SER A 105 1.97 -4.01 5.03
N LEU A 106 0.70 -3.65 5.13
CA LEU A 106 0.13 -2.98 6.29
C LEU A 106 0.17 -3.87 7.54
N ASP A 107 -0.27 -5.12 7.43
CA ASP A 107 -0.21 -6.09 8.52
C ASP A 107 1.23 -6.25 9.02
N LYS A 108 2.19 -6.42 8.11
CA LYS A 108 3.60 -6.54 8.48
C LYS A 108 4.11 -5.33 9.27
N GLU A 109 3.80 -4.12 8.84
CA GLU A 109 4.26 -2.89 9.50
C GLU A 109 3.54 -2.64 10.83
N LEU A 110 2.23 -2.96 10.92
CA LEU A 110 1.46 -2.88 12.16
C LEU A 110 1.96 -3.89 13.20
N LYS A 111 2.21 -5.16 12.83
CA LYS A 111 2.81 -6.18 13.73
C LYS A 111 4.15 -5.72 14.30
N PHE A 112 4.92 -4.98 13.51
CA PHE A 112 6.25 -4.54 13.91
C PHE A 112 6.21 -3.33 14.86
N LYS A 113 5.25 -2.40 14.66
CA LYS A 113 5.19 -1.15 15.42
C LYS A 113 4.32 -1.22 16.66
N ILE A 114 3.20 -1.93 16.58
CA ILE A 114 2.15 -1.86 17.61
C ILE A 114 2.23 -3.08 18.53
N LYS A 115 2.17 -2.85 19.84
CA LYS A 115 2.18 -3.91 20.88
C LYS A 115 0.80 -4.47 21.21
N TYR A 116 -0.26 -3.81 20.75
CA TYR A 116 -1.65 -4.14 21.05
C TYR A 116 -2.26 -5.02 19.96
N PRO A 117 -3.20 -5.92 20.32
CA PRO A 117 -3.95 -6.69 19.33
C PRO A 117 -4.78 -5.77 18.44
N TYR A 118 -4.84 -6.06 17.14
CA TYR A 118 -5.57 -5.26 16.16
C TYR A 118 -6.25 -6.15 15.11
N ILE A 119 -7.29 -5.62 14.46
CA ILE A 119 -7.96 -6.27 13.33
C ILE A 119 -8.01 -5.26 12.18
N ILE A 120 -7.61 -5.71 10.99
CA ILE A 120 -7.78 -4.95 9.76
C ILE A 120 -9.08 -5.40 9.10
N LYS A 121 -10.05 -4.49 8.99
CA LYS A 121 -11.29 -4.72 8.24
C LYS A 121 -11.22 -3.87 6.96
N PRO A 122 -11.02 -4.48 5.78
CA PRO A 122 -11.12 -3.72 4.54
C PRO A 122 -12.56 -3.22 4.38
N ASP A 123 -12.70 -1.98 3.91
CA ASP A 123 -14.01 -1.50 3.46
C ASP A 123 -14.48 -2.38 2.31
N LYS A 124 -15.72 -2.85 2.37
CA LYS A 124 -16.27 -3.71 1.32
C LYS A 124 -16.57 -2.81 0.12
N ALA A 125 -15.63 -2.75 -0.82
CA ALA A 125 -15.89 -2.23 -2.16
C ALA A 125 -16.87 -3.14 -2.91
#